data_AF-A0A2V6REJ9-F1
#
_entry.id   AF-A0A2V6REJ9-F1
#
_cell.length_a   1.000
_cell.length_b   1.000
_cell.length_c   1.000
_cell.angle_alpha   90.00
_cell.angle_beta   90.00
_cell.angle_gamma   90.00
#
_symmetry.space_group_name_H-M   'P 1'
#
loop_
_entity.id
_entity.type
_entity.pdbx_description
1 polymer ?
#
loop_
_entity_poly.entity_id
_entity_poly.type
_entity_poly.pdbx_seq_one_letter_code
_entity_poly.pdbx_strand_id
1 'polypeptide(L)'
;MRLEVTKSGHRREVPLNDDSYRALVSLSPKAEGRVFQTRFIKTAYNNAVAIAKLDDVNFHTLRHTFASWAVMRGVTLKELQELLGHSSLAMTMRYAHLAPEHLRTAVSRLEGLTNSRRAETPTQGSTQEPSALVRSSQNSSK
;
A
#
# COMPACT_ATOMS: atom_id res chain seq x y z
N MET A 1 19.70 2.22 -6.03
CA MET A 1 21.03 1.58 -5.92
C MET A 1 21.00 0.25 -6.67
N ARG A 2 21.99 0.00 -7.52
CA ARG A 2 22.05 -1.20 -8.37
C ARG A 2 23.10 -2.17 -7.83
N LEU A 3 22.72 -3.46 -7.72
CA LEU A 3 23.55 -4.55 -7.23
C LEU A 3 23.74 -5.55 -8.37
N GLU A 4 24.94 -5.56 -8.98
CA GLU A 4 25.25 -6.42 -10.14
C GLU A 4 25.35 -7.91 -9.76
N VAL A 5 25.93 -8.20 -8.58
CA VAL A 5 26.09 -9.56 -8.08
C VAL A 5 25.53 -9.63 -6.66
N THR A 6 24.49 -10.44 -6.47
CA THR A 6 23.95 -10.76 -5.14
C THR A 6 24.38 -12.17 -4.74
N LYS A 7 24.20 -12.53 -3.45
CA LYS A 7 24.49 -13.89 -2.95
C LYS A 7 23.75 -14.99 -3.74
N SER A 8 22.64 -14.64 -4.38
CA SER A 8 21.83 -15.55 -5.21
C SER A 8 22.14 -15.45 -6.71
N GLY A 9 23.14 -14.66 -7.13
CA GLY A 9 23.53 -14.51 -8.54
C GLY A 9 22.56 -13.67 -9.39
N HIS A 10 21.49 -13.13 -8.80
CA HIS A 10 20.49 -12.34 -9.52
C HIS A 10 20.77 -10.85 -9.34
N ARG A 11 20.76 -10.09 -10.44
CA ARG A 11 20.85 -8.63 -10.41
C ARG A 11 19.65 -8.08 -9.63
N ARG A 12 19.91 -7.04 -8.82
CA ARG A 12 18.85 -6.43 -8.02
C ARG A 12 18.99 -4.92 -7.95
N GLU A 13 17.85 -4.24 -7.97
CA GLU A 13 17.76 -2.81 -7.74
C GLU A 13 16.96 -2.56 -6.48
N VAL A 14 17.49 -1.68 -5.62
CA VAL A 14 16.82 -1.24 -4.41
C VAL A 14 16.60 0.27 -4.55
N PRO A 15 15.33 0.73 -4.63
CA PRO A 15 15.03 2.15 -4.64
C PRO A 15 15.47 2.75 -3.30
N LEU A 16 16.09 3.94 -3.35
CA LEU A 16 16.44 4.70 -2.16
C LEU A 16 15.41 5.81 -2.00
N ASN A 17 14.94 6.03 -0.78
CA ASN A 17 14.18 7.24 -0.49
C ASN A 17 15.13 8.45 -0.38
N ASP A 18 14.55 9.64 -0.38
CA ASP A 18 15.29 10.90 -0.30
C ASP A 18 16.22 10.95 0.91
N ASP A 19 15.77 10.53 2.08
CA ASP A 19 16.58 10.55 3.30
C ASP A 19 17.81 9.65 3.19
N SER A 20 17.63 8.42 2.68
CA SER A 20 18.74 7.48 2.47
C SER A 20 19.71 8.00 1.40
N TYR A 21 19.18 8.61 0.33
CA TYR A 21 20.00 9.19 -0.72
C TYR A 21 20.83 10.37 -0.18
N ARG A 22 20.21 11.30 0.55
CA ARG A 22 20.89 12.43 1.19
C ARG A 22 21.95 11.97 2.17
N ALA A 23 21.64 11.01 3.03
CA ALA A 23 22.60 10.41 3.95
C ALA A 23 23.79 9.81 3.18
N LEU A 24 23.54 9.08 2.10
CA LEU A 24 24.60 8.49 1.29
C LEU A 24 25.49 9.53 0.62
N VAL A 25 24.91 10.57 0.02
CA VAL A 25 25.65 11.66 -0.63
C VAL A 25 26.45 12.46 0.38
N SER A 26 25.95 12.65 1.61
CA SER A 26 26.66 13.36 2.68
C SER A 26 27.99 12.69 3.06
N LEU A 27 28.14 11.39 2.81
CA LEU A 27 29.39 10.65 3.03
C LEU A 27 30.46 10.96 1.96
N SER A 28 30.11 11.74 0.92
CA SER A 28 30.98 12.04 -0.23
C SER A 28 31.65 10.78 -0.79
N PRO A 29 30.85 9.77 -1.20
CA PRO A 29 31.39 8.53 -1.70
C PRO A 29 32.22 8.78 -2.96
N LYS A 30 33.30 8.02 -3.13
CA LYS A 30 34.08 8.03 -4.36
C LYS A 30 33.22 7.54 -5.53
N ALA A 31 33.47 8.09 -6.72
CA ALA A 31 32.79 7.66 -7.95
C ALA A 31 33.04 6.17 -8.26
N GLU A 32 34.21 5.65 -7.87
CA GLU A 32 34.62 4.27 -8.07
C GLU A 32 35.08 3.59 -6.78
N GLY A 33 34.90 2.28 -6.72
CA GLY A 33 35.29 1.45 -5.58
C GLY A 33 34.17 1.29 -4.54
N ARG A 34 34.57 1.15 -3.27
CA ARG A 34 33.60 0.93 -2.17
C ARG A 34 32.93 2.25 -1.78
N VAL A 35 31.60 2.24 -1.77
CA VAL A 35 30.78 3.35 -1.28
C VAL A 35 31.07 3.62 0.20
N PHE A 36 31.12 2.57 1.02
CA PHE A 36 31.50 2.67 2.43
C PHE A 36 32.98 2.32 2.61
N GLN A 37 33.75 3.25 3.18
CA GLN A 37 35.20 3.05 3.41
C GLN A 37 35.51 2.17 4.63
N THR A 38 34.52 1.91 5.49
CA THR A 38 34.71 1.04 6.65
C THR A 38 34.84 -0.43 6.23
N ARG A 39 35.90 -1.10 6.70
CA ARG A 39 36.04 -2.57 6.55
C ARG A 39 35.13 -3.34 7.51
N PHE A 40 34.66 -2.71 8.58
CA PHE A 40 33.95 -3.37 9.66
C PHE A 40 32.60 -2.70 9.95
N ILE A 41 31.63 -2.94 9.07
CA ILE A 41 30.26 -2.43 9.22
C ILE A 41 29.67 -2.82 10.58
N LYS A 42 29.96 -4.04 11.07
CA LYS A 42 29.48 -4.53 12.37
C LYS A 42 30.02 -3.69 13.53
N THR A 43 31.28 -3.27 13.49
CA THR A 43 31.87 -2.40 14.51
C THR A 43 31.24 -1.01 14.47
N ALA A 44 31.07 -0.43 13.28
CA ALA A 44 30.39 0.86 13.13
C ALA A 44 28.94 0.81 13.65
N TYR A 45 28.22 -0.27 13.36
CA TYR A 45 26.87 -0.51 13.88
C TYR A 45 26.87 -0.61 15.41
N ASN A 46 27.74 -1.41 16.02
CA ASN A 46 27.81 -1.57 17.48
C ASN A 46 28.12 -0.23 18.18
N ASN A 47 29.01 0.58 17.61
CA ASN A 47 29.31 1.91 18.14
C ASN A 47 28.07 2.82 18.08
N ALA A 48 27.33 2.80 16.96
CA ALA A 48 26.09 3.56 16.83
C ALA A 48 25.03 3.11 17.84
N VAL A 49 24.89 1.79 18.07
CA VAL A 49 23.99 1.22 19.09
C VAL A 49 24.37 1.69 20.48
N ALA A 50 25.67 1.68 20.82
CA ALA A 50 26.16 2.14 22.12
C ALA A 50 25.90 3.64 22.34
N ILE A 51 26.09 4.47 21.31
CA ILE A 51 25.78 5.91 21.35
C ILE A 51 24.27 6.13 21.52
N ALA A 52 23.45 5.37 20.80
CA ALA A 52 21.99 5.45 20.86
C ALA A 52 21.38 4.84 22.13
N LYS A 53 22.18 4.13 22.95
CA LYS A 53 21.75 3.46 24.19
C LYS A 53 20.58 2.49 23.96
N LEU A 54 20.69 1.67 22.91
CA LEU A 54 19.69 0.66 22.58
C LEU A 54 20.12 -0.71 23.11
N ASP A 55 19.20 -1.38 23.80
CA ASP A 55 19.37 -2.75 24.29
C ASP A 55 18.69 -3.76 23.35
N ASP A 56 19.16 -5.01 23.36
CA ASP A 56 18.60 -6.16 22.61
C ASP A 56 18.42 -5.93 21.09
N VAL A 57 19.31 -5.14 20.48
CA VAL A 57 19.32 -4.92 19.03
C VAL A 57 20.50 -5.61 18.36
N ASN A 58 20.22 -6.25 17.23
CA ASN A 58 21.25 -6.82 16.36
C ASN A 58 21.13 -6.26 14.94
N PHE A 59 22.10 -6.55 14.09
CA PHE A 59 22.14 -5.98 12.74
C PHE A 59 20.90 -6.33 11.90
N HIS A 60 20.25 -7.49 12.15
CA HIS A 60 19.01 -7.87 11.48
C HIS A 60 17.78 -7.10 11.98
N THR A 61 17.83 -6.51 13.18
CA THR A 61 16.76 -5.67 13.72
C THR A 61 16.43 -4.53 12.74
N LEU A 62 17.43 -3.89 12.13
CA LEU A 62 17.21 -2.85 11.11
C LEU A 62 16.34 -3.34 9.94
N ARG A 63 16.58 -4.58 9.46
CA ARG A 63 15.79 -5.18 8.38
C ARG A 63 14.38 -5.51 8.84
N HIS A 64 14.24 -6.01 10.06
CA HIS A 64 12.93 -6.30 10.65
C HIS A 64 12.11 -5.01 10.81
N THR A 65 12.71 -3.94 11.34
CA THR A 65 12.07 -2.63 11.50
C THR A 65 11.60 -2.07 10.16
N PHE A 66 12.46 -2.08 9.14
CA PHE A 66 12.07 -1.66 7.79
C PHE A 66 10.86 -2.44 7.26
N ALA A 67 10.89 -3.76 7.39
CA ALA A 67 9.82 -4.63 6.90
C ALA A 67 8.49 -4.41 7.64
N SER A 68 8.56 -4.29 8.97
CA SER A 68 7.40 -3.98 9.81
C SER A 68 6.77 -2.65 9.42
N TRP A 69 7.58 -1.59 9.30
CA TRP A 69 7.07 -0.26 8.94
C TRP A 69 6.51 -0.23 7.51
N ALA A 70 7.14 -0.90 6.55
CA ALA A 70 6.63 -0.97 5.19
C ALA A 70 5.23 -1.60 5.15
N VAL A 71 5.04 -2.73 5.82
CA VAL A 71 3.73 -3.41 5.88
C VAL A 71 2.71 -2.56 6.63
N MET A 72 3.09 -1.94 7.75
CA MET A 72 2.22 -1.02 8.50
C MET A 72 1.80 0.21 7.69
N ARG A 73 2.58 0.61 6.69
CA ARG A 73 2.27 1.70 5.75
C ARG A 73 1.53 1.23 4.50
N GLY A 74 1.19 -0.06 4.42
CA GLY A 74 0.40 -0.66 3.35
C GLY A 74 1.15 -1.09 2.10
N VAL A 75 2.47 -1.25 2.21
CA VAL A 75 3.23 -1.98 1.19
C VAL A 75 2.78 -3.43 1.19
N THR A 76 2.49 -3.97 0.01
CA THR A 76 2.05 -5.36 -0.12
C THR A 76 3.19 -6.33 0.20
N LEU A 77 2.86 -7.56 0.61
CA LEU A 77 3.87 -8.58 0.90
C LEU A 77 4.71 -8.95 -0.31
N LYS A 78 4.16 -8.80 -1.52
CA LYS A 78 4.88 -9.05 -2.76
C LYS A 78 5.93 -7.97 -3.03
N GLU A 79 5.54 -6.69 -2.93
CA GLU A 79 6.48 -5.56 -3.03
C GLU A 79 7.55 -5.65 -1.94
N LEU A 80 7.16 -5.98 -0.70
CA LEU A 80 8.11 -6.16 0.39
C LEU A 80 9.09 -7.32 0.10
N GLN A 81 8.63 -8.43 -0.47
CA GLN A 81 9.50 -9.54 -0.87
C GLN A 81 10.59 -9.06 -1.84
N GLU A 82 10.22 -8.24 -2.82
CA GLU A 82 11.14 -7.68 -3.82
C GLU A 82 12.08 -6.64 -3.21
N LEU A 83 11.59 -5.81 -2.28
CA LEU A 83 12.36 -4.81 -1.52
C LEU A 83 13.29 -5.42 -0.46
N LEU A 84 13.02 -6.64 0.02
CA LEU A 84 13.92 -7.40 0.88
C LEU A 84 14.80 -8.38 0.11
N GLY A 85 14.39 -8.81 -1.08
CA GLY A 85 15.06 -9.83 -1.90
C GLY A 85 14.98 -11.20 -1.26
N HIS A 86 13.83 -11.51 -0.67
CA HIS A 86 13.56 -12.85 -0.18
C HIS A 86 13.28 -13.79 -1.36
N SER A 87 13.91 -14.96 -1.34
CA SER A 87 13.74 -15.97 -2.38
C SER A 87 12.33 -16.55 -2.41
N SER A 88 11.63 -16.55 -1.28
CA SER A 88 10.25 -17.02 -1.17
C SER A 88 9.37 -16.04 -0.40
N LEU A 89 8.08 -16.02 -0.75
CA LEU A 89 7.08 -15.24 -0.02
C LEU A 89 6.95 -15.71 1.44
N ALA A 90 7.19 -17.00 1.71
CA ALA A 90 7.15 -17.58 3.05
C ALA A 90 8.09 -16.85 4.04
N MET A 91 9.25 -16.36 3.59
CA MET A 91 10.14 -15.55 4.44
C MET A 91 9.52 -14.19 4.80
N THR A 92 8.74 -13.60 3.88
CA THR A 92 8.07 -12.31 4.08
C THR A 92 6.77 -12.44 4.87
N MET A 93 6.13 -13.62 4.87
CA MET A 93 4.90 -13.88 5.62
C MET A 93 5.02 -13.62 7.13
N ARG A 94 6.24 -13.63 7.69
CA ARG A 94 6.50 -13.22 9.07
C ARG A 94 5.90 -11.84 9.40
N TYR A 95 5.84 -10.93 8.43
CA TYR A 95 5.32 -9.57 8.63
C TYR A 95 3.84 -9.40 8.29
N ALA A 96 3.17 -10.43 7.76
CA ALA A 96 1.79 -10.34 7.28
C ALA A 96 0.81 -9.85 8.36
N HIS A 97 1.03 -10.23 9.62
CA HIS A 97 0.20 -9.85 10.74
C HIS A 97 0.26 -8.35 11.09
N LEU A 98 1.26 -7.62 10.58
CA LEU A 98 1.39 -6.17 10.77
C LEU A 98 0.63 -5.36 9.72
N ALA A 99 0.03 -6.04 8.74
CA ALA A 99 -0.77 -5.39 7.73
C ALA A 99 -1.94 -4.67 8.42
N PRO A 100 -2.17 -3.37 8.15
CA PRO A 100 -3.37 -2.68 8.56
C PRO A 100 -4.63 -3.43 8.12
N GLU A 101 -5.80 -2.95 8.53
CA GLU A 101 -7.14 -3.41 8.11
C GLU A 101 -7.41 -3.25 6.59
N HIS A 102 -6.40 -3.47 5.75
CA HIS A 102 -6.43 -3.52 4.30
C HIS A 102 -7.43 -4.52 3.76
N LEU A 103 -7.82 -5.54 4.52
CA LEU A 103 -8.92 -6.41 4.10
C LEU A 103 -10.20 -5.60 3.94
N ARG A 104 -10.50 -4.67 4.88
CA ARG A 104 -11.65 -3.78 4.75
C ARG A 104 -11.47 -2.80 3.60
N THR A 105 -10.31 -2.12 3.51
CA THR A 105 -10.06 -1.20 2.38
C THR A 105 -10.08 -1.91 1.02
N ALA A 106 -9.55 -3.12 0.93
CA ALA A 106 -9.51 -3.92 -0.29
C ALA A 106 -10.92 -4.38 -0.69
N VAL A 107 -11.75 -4.77 0.27
CA VAL A 107 -13.16 -5.09 0.02
C VAL A 107 -13.95 -3.83 -0.33
N SER A 108 -13.71 -2.69 0.35
CA SER A 108 -14.37 -1.42 0.02
C SER A 108 -14.04 -0.92 -1.39
N ARG A 109 -12.88 -1.27 -1.97
CA ARG A 109 -12.59 -0.98 -3.39
C ARG A 109 -13.52 -1.70 -4.37
N LEU A 110 -14.24 -2.73 -3.91
CA LEU A 110 -15.23 -3.45 -4.72
C LEU A 110 -16.63 -2.82 -4.62
N GLU A 111 -16.84 -1.83 -3.74
CA GLU A 111 -18.12 -1.12 -3.62
C GLU A 111 -18.46 -0.41 -4.94
N GLY A 112 -19.75 -0.40 -5.32
CA GLY A 112 -20.23 0.23 -6.54
C GLY A 112 -20.18 -0.63 -7.81
N LEU A 113 -19.49 -1.78 -7.81
CA LEU A 113 -19.47 -2.72 -8.94
C LEU A 113 -20.83 -3.40 -9.18
N THR A 114 -21.67 -3.49 -8.16
CA THR A 114 -22.98 -4.15 -8.22
C THR A 114 -24.14 -3.22 -8.61
N ASN A 115 -23.88 -1.93 -8.89
CA ASN A 115 -24.90 -1.04 -9.46
C ASN A 115 -25.08 -1.32 -10.96
N SER A 116 -25.59 -2.52 -11.24
CA SER A 116 -26.36 -2.78 -12.45
C SER A 116 -27.51 -1.81 -12.46
N ARG A 117 -27.41 -0.79 -13.31
CA ARG A 117 -28.53 0.06 -13.71
C ARG A 117 -29.73 -0.83 -13.99
N ARG A 118 -30.68 -0.94 -13.06
CA ARG A 118 -32.08 -1.10 -13.44
C ARG A 118 -32.39 0.22 -14.14
N ALA A 119 -32.24 0.21 -15.46
CA ALA A 119 -32.83 1.22 -16.30
C ALA A 119 -34.33 1.21 -15.98
N GLU A 120 -34.77 2.21 -15.24
CA GLU A 120 -36.18 2.53 -15.08
C GLU A 120 -36.71 2.84 -16.48
N THR A 121 -37.53 1.94 -17.02
CA THR A 121 -38.31 2.19 -18.22
C THR A 121 -39.30 3.31 -17.90
N PRO A 122 -39.32 4.43 -18.63
CA PRO A 122 -40.37 5.41 -18.45
C PRO A 122 -41.66 4.84 -19.06
N THR A 123 -42.58 4.38 -18.21
CA THR A 123 -43.95 4.06 -18.60
C THR A 123 -44.66 5.36 -18.99
N GLN A 124 -44.76 5.63 -20.28
CA GLN A 124 -45.78 6.53 -20.82
C GLN A 124 -47.10 5.78 -20.96
N GLY A 125 -48.19 6.36 -20.46
CA GLY A 125 -49.52 5.82 -20.63
C GLY A 125 -50.58 6.50 -19.76
N SER A 126 -50.95 7.75 -20.08
CA SER A 126 -52.29 8.26 -19.76
C SER A 126 -52.93 8.74 -21.05
N THR A 127 -53.54 7.79 -21.76
CA THR A 127 -54.50 8.03 -22.83
C THR A 127 -55.66 8.86 -22.28
N GLN A 128 -55.81 10.08 -22.76
CA GLN A 128 -57.05 10.85 -22.67
C GLN A 128 -57.88 10.59 -23.92
N GLU A 129 -59.15 10.19 -23.74
CA GLU A 129 -60.30 10.40 -24.64
C GLU A 129 -61.56 9.69 -24.04
N PRO A 130 -62.80 10.02 -24.43
CA PRO A 130 -63.45 11.34 -24.36
C PRO A 130 -64.90 11.29 -23.79
N SER A 131 -65.40 12.47 -23.42
CA SER A 131 -66.80 12.99 -23.43
C SER A 131 -68.05 12.12 -23.20
N ALA A 132 -68.87 12.64 -22.25
CA ALA A 132 -70.35 12.71 -22.20
C ALA A 132 -71.18 11.50 -21.69
N LEU A 133 -71.84 11.68 -20.52
CA LEU A 133 -73.31 11.53 -20.40
C LEU A 133 -73.87 12.17 -19.10
N VAL A 134 -74.58 13.27 -19.29
CA VAL A 134 -75.77 13.80 -18.57
C VAL A 134 -76.26 13.04 -17.33
N ARG A 135 -76.42 13.77 -16.21
CA ARG A 135 -77.71 13.92 -15.48
C ARG A 135 -77.66 15.04 -14.44
N SER A 136 -78.53 16.03 -14.69
CA SER A 136 -79.03 17.04 -13.76
C SER A 136 -79.79 16.44 -12.57
N SER A 137 -79.65 17.00 -11.36
CA SER A 137 -80.79 17.45 -10.54
C SER A 137 -80.41 17.98 -9.13
N GLN A 138 -80.94 19.19 -8.84
CA GLN A 138 -81.40 19.75 -7.53
C GLN A 138 -80.33 20.10 -6.48
N ASN A 139 -80.07 21.36 -6.10
CA ASN A 139 -80.87 22.49 -5.55
C ASN A 139 -80.88 22.56 -4.00
N SER A 140 -80.64 23.79 -3.50
CA SER A 140 -81.14 24.41 -2.26
C SER A 140 -80.18 24.61 -1.07
N SER A 141 -79.67 25.85 -1.02
CA SER A 141 -79.77 26.84 0.08
C SER A 141 -79.45 26.44 1.53
N LYS A 142 -78.39 27.04 2.08
CA LYS A 142 -78.47 28.04 3.15
C LYS A 142 -77.17 28.83 3.24
#